data_AF-A0A1F8T9J3-F1
#
_entry.id   AF-A0A1F8T9J3-F1
#
_cell.length_a   1.000
_cell.length_b   1.000
_cell.length_c   1.000
_cell.angle_alpha   90.00
_cell.angle_beta   90.00
_cell.angle_gamma   90.00
#
_symmetry.space_group_name_H-M   'P 1'
#
loop_
_entity.id
_entity.type
_entity.pdbx_description
1 polymer ?
#
loop_
_entity_poly.entity_id
_entity_poly.type
_entity_poly.pdbx_seq_one_letter_code
_entity_poly.pdbx_strand_id
1 'polypeptide(L)'
;MVLRDEMMFLFKQVLDGQQPVTLINTYRGFPISYPASLMAVDQGYVAMTVHEYQAVAIALEGKTYMQSSMLPEVIQGTAVGVDVARKRVAVTELKGVGQSVGRRSSIRVQPSAPIDVEIYDERRRIAGKIADISTRGVGVFTFAAYIYGDQAFEKDKEVYIDFRLPNADTILHFQGVIAIISAQKATFMHRLGMKIFPTSEVEPLLQEYIDQRKNETMLELKLVYESMSRQKAE
;
A
#
# COMPACT_ATOMS: atom_id res chain seq x y z
N MET A 1 11.91 20.48 3.60
CA MET A 1 12.65 19.39 2.91
C MET A 1 13.98 19.26 3.63
N VAL A 2 14.21 18.15 4.34
CA VAL A 2 15.45 17.91 5.08
C VAL A 2 16.61 17.81 4.08
N LEU A 3 17.71 18.52 4.32
CA LEU A 3 18.90 18.47 3.47
C LEU A 3 19.59 17.11 3.61
N ARG A 4 20.29 16.65 2.55
CA ARG A 4 20.93 15.32 2.53
C ARG A 4 21.86 15.09 3.73
N ASP A 5 22.72 16.06 4.04
CA ASP A 5 23.72 15.92 5.10
C ASP A 5 23.08 15.84 6.49
N GLU A 6 22.03 16.64 6.71
CA GLU A 6 21.22 16.60 7.93
C GLU A 6 20.53 15.24 8.10
N MET A 7 20.00 14.68 7.01
CA MET A 7 19.37 13.37 7.03
C MET A 7 20.37 12.26 7.39
N MET A 8 21.57 12.31 6.81
CA MET A 8 22.63 11.35 7.12
C MET A 8 23.09 11.47 8.57
N PHE A 9 23.18 12.69 9.10
CA PHE A 9 23.47 12.92 10.51
C PHE A 9 22.40 12.29 11.43
N LEU A 10 21.11 12.47 11.12
CA LEU A 10 20.02 11.87 11.89
C LEU A 10 20.06 10.34 11.85
N PHE A 11 20.29 9.73 10.68
CA PHE A 11 20.44 8.28 10.59
C PHE A 11 21.66 7.78 11.38
N LYS A 12 22.75 8.56 11.44
CA LYS A 12 23.90 8.23 12.27
C LYS A 12 23.55 8.27 13.75
N GLN A 13 22.77 9.26 14.21
CA GLN A 13 22.25 9.29 15.57
C GLN A 13 21.35 8.10 15.89
N VAL A 14 20.49 7.68 14.94
CA VAL A 14 19.66 6.48 15.07
C VAL A 14 20.53 5.23 15.23
N LEU A 15 21.59 5.11 14.41
CA LEU A 15 22.55 3.99 14.47
C LEU A 15 23.31 3.97 15.81
N ASP A 16 23.91 5.10 16.20
CA ASP A 16 24.70 5.24 17.41
C ASP A 16 23.85 5.00 18.67
N GLY A 17 22.60 5.45 18.65
CA GLY A 17 21.62 5.24 19.72
C GLY A 17 20.91 3.88 19.66
N GLN A 18 21.24 3.03 18.69
CA GLN A 18 20.61 1.71 18.43
C GLN A 18 19.07 1.76 18.42
N GLN A 19 18.50 2.88 17.96
CA GLN A 19 17.07 3.08 17.94
C GLN A 19 16.45 2.30 16.77
N PRO A 20 15.32 1.59 16.99
CA PRO A 20 14.65 0.91 15.90
C PRO A 20 14.07 1.92 14.90
N VAL A 21 14.11 1.55 13.62
CA VAL A 21 13.40 2.25 12.55
C VAL A 21 12.27 1.34 12.08
N THR A 22 11.03 1.81 12.13
CA THR A 22 9.91 1.08 11.56
C THR A 22 9.93 1.23 10.05
N LEU A 23 10.03 0.10 9.35
CA LEU A 23 9.91 0.04 7.90
C LEU A 23 8.45 -0.19 7.52
N ILE A 24 7.99 0.51 6.47
CA ILE A 24 6.61 0.45 5.99
C ILE A 24 6.65 0.19 4.49
N ASN A 25 6.01 -0.90 4.09
CA ASN A 25 5.79 -1.31 2.70
C ASN A 25 4.39 -1.87 2.54
N THR A 26 4.03 -2.24 1.31
CA THR A 26 2.85 -3.07 1.07
C THR A 26 3.20 -4.35 0.32
N TYR A 27 2.38 -5.38 0.51
CA TYR A 27 2.40 -6.57 -0.32
C TYR A 27 0.95 -6.88 -0.71
N ARG A 28 0.64 -6.77 -2.01
CA ARG A 28 -0.74 -6.85 -2.53
C ARG A 28 -1.75 -6.00 -1.74
N GLY A 29 -1.36 -4.76 -1.43
CA GLY A 29 -2.17 -3.82 -0.66
C GLY A 29 -2.14 -4.01 0.86
N PHE A 30 -1.76 -5.20 1.34
CA PHE A 30 -1.63 -5.48 2.77
C PHE A 30 -0.38 -4.78 3.35
N PRO A 31 -0.50 -4.04 4.47
CA PRO A 31 0.62 -3.31 5.04
C PRO A 31 1.64 -4.27 5.68
N ILE A 32 2.89 -4.15 5.28
CA ILE A 32 4.04 -4.86 5.88
C ILE A 32 4.83 -3.83 6.67
N SER A 33 4.75 -3.92 7.99
CA SER A 33 5.33 -2.95 8.91
C SER A 33 6.06 -3.65 10.04
N TYR A 34 7.39 -3.59 10.01
CA TYR A 34 8.24 -4.20 11.02
C TYR A 34 9.39 -3.28 11.42
N PRO A 35 9.89 -3.38 12.67
CA PRO A 35 11.12 -2.70 13.06
C PRO A 35 12.32 -3.27 12.30
N ALA A 36 13.28 -2.41 12.04
CA ALA A 36 14.59 -2.71 11.48
C ALA A 36 15.69 -2.08 12.33
N SER A 37 16.87 -2.67 12.29
CA SER A 37 18.06 -2.15 12.97
C SER A 37 19.06 -1.67 11.92
N LEU A 38 19.59 -0.47 12.13
CA LEU A 38 20.65 0.05 11.27
C LEU A 38 21.94 -0.73 11.52
N MET A 39 22.64 -1.08 10.45
CA MET A 39 23.95 -1.71 10.47
C MET A 39 25.06 -0.72 10.14
N ALA A 40 24.81 0.13 9.14
CA ALA A 40 25.76 1.11 8.67
C ALA A 40 25.03 2.29 8.00
N VAL A 41 25.64 3.47 8.13
CA VAL A 41 25.18 4.72 7.53
C VAL A 41 26.41 5.37 6.91
N ASP A 42 26.50 5.41 5.59
CA ASP A 42 27.68 5.93 4.89
C ASP A 42 27.33 6.51 3.51
N GLN A 43 27.94 7.64 3.15
CA GLN A 43 27.87 8.29 1.82
C GLN A 43 26.47 8.37 1.14
N GLY A 44 25.38 8.43 1.89
CA GLY A 44 24.00 8.44 1.35
C GLY A 44 23.32 7.07 1.29
N TYR A 45 23.93 6.05 1.88
CA TYR A 45 23.41 4.71 2.04
C TYR A 45 23.07 4.41 3.50
N VAL A 46 21.98 3.67 3.68
CA VAL A 46 21.59 3.12 4.98
C VAL A 46 21.41 1.62 4.80
N ALA A 47 22.24 0.84 5.49
CA ALA A 47 22.18 -0.61 5.51
C ALA A 47 21.48 -1.08 6.80
N MET A 48 20.60 -2.08 6.68
CA MET A 48 19.71 -2.50 7.75
C MET A 48 19.57 -4.02 7.81
N THR A 49 19.40 -4.56 9.01
CA THR A 49 18.75 -5.87 9.20
C THR A 49 17.24 -5.66 9.31
N VAL A 50 16.48 -6.54 8.69
CA VAL A 50 15.02 -6.39 8.55
C VAL A 50 14.28 -7.69 8.87
N HIS A 51 12.98 -7.60 9.09
CA HIS A 51 12.11 -8.78 9.14
C HIS A 51 12.06 -9.47 7.76
N GLU A 52 11.91 -10.79 7.72
CA GLU A 52 11.89 -11.59 6.49
C GLU A 52 10.83 -11.14 5.48
N TYR A 53 9.61 -10.88 5.96
CA TYR A 53 8.53 -10.36 5.12
C TYR A 53 8.77 -8.92 4.65
N GLN A 54 9.49 -8.12 5.45
CA GLN A 54 9.88 -6.77 5.03
C GLN A 54 10.90 -6.85 3.89
N ALA A 55 11.87 -7.76 3.96
CA ALA A 55 12.85 -7.98 2.89
C ALA A 55 12.16 -8.32 1.57
N VAL A 56 11.17 -9.23 1.59
CA VAL A 56 10.39 -9.58 0.39
C VAL A 56 9.62 -8.38 -0.15
N ALA A 57 8.90 -7.65 0.72
CA ALA A 57 8.12 -6.49 0.29
C ALA A 57 9.02 -5.41 -0.34
N ILE A 58 10.19 -5.14 0.24
CA ILE A 58 11.16 -4.19 -0.31
C ILE A 58 11.75 -4.68 -1.63
N ALA A 59 12.08 -5.98 -1.74
CA ALA A 59 12.62 -6.56 -2.98
C ALA A 59 11.64 -6.41 -4.15
N LEU A 60 10.33 -6.53 -3.89
CA LEU A 60 9.29 -6.40 -4.91
C LEU A 60 8.92 -4.95 -5.21
N GLU A 61 8.85 -4.08 -4.20
CA GLU A 61 8.49 -2.66 -4.39
C GLU A 61 9.66 -1.78 -4.85
N GLY A 62 10.90 -2.21 -4.63
CA GLY A 62 12.12 -1.46 -4.96
C GLY A 62 12.38 -0.24 -4.09
N LYS A 63 11.60 -0.04 -3.03
CA LYS A 63 11.71 1.09 -2.10
C LYS A 63 11.15 0.72 -0.72
N THR A 64 11.37 1.56 0.28
CA THR A 64 10.75 1.46 1.61
C THR A 64 10.47 2.83 2.17
N TYR A 65 9.54 2.91 3.11
CA TYR A 65 9.32 4.07 3.95
C TYR A 65 9.84 3.78 5.36
N MET A 66 10.46 4.77 5.98
CA MET A 66 11.14 4.66 7.28
C MET A 66 10.56 5.69 8.23
N GLN A 67 10.16 5.21 9.41
CA GLN A 67 9.63 6.05 10.48
C GLN A 67 10.41 5.77 11.77
N SER A 68 10.83 6.84 12.45
CA SER A 68 11.47 6.78 13.76
C SER A 68 11.16 8.07 14.51
N SER A 69 11.17 8.03 15.84
CA SER A 69 11.00 9.21 16.70
C SER A 69 12.12 10.25 16.50
N MET A 70 13.29 9.80 16.04
CA MET A 70 14.45 10.66 15.74
C MET A 70 14.37 11.30 14.35
N LEU A 71 13.45 10.86 13.49
CA LEU A 71 13.28 11.41 12.15
C LEU A 71 12.13 12.44 12.16
N PRO A 72 12.32 13.63 11.57
CA PRO A 72 11.32 14.70 11.59
C PRO A 72 10.08 14.37 10.75
N GLU A 73 10.20 13.43 9.81
CA GLU A 73 9.15 12.97 8.92
C GLU A 73 9.42 11.54 8.44
N VAL A 74 8.45 10.94 7.74
CA VAL A 74 8.68 9.65 7.09
C VAL A 74 9.67 9.85 5.95
N ILE A 75 10.70 9.01 5.93
CA ILE A 75 11.74 9.03 4.90
C ILE A 75 11.48 7.88 3.92
N GLN A 76 11.36 8.19 2.63
CA GLN A 76 11.41 7.17 1.59
C GLN A 76 12.86 6.91 1.20
N GLY A 77 13.25 5.64 1.05
CA GLY A 77 14.51 5.23 0.42
C GLY A 77 14.27 4.28 -0.75
N THR A 78 15.10 4.37 -1.78
CA THR A 78 15.14 3.44 -2.93
C THR A 78 16.06 2.27 -2.59
N ALA A 79 15.61 1.03 -2.76
CA ALA A 79 16.42 -0.14 -2.49
C ALA A 79 17.47 -0.33 -3.59
N VAL A 80 18.74 -0.44 -3.21
CA VAL A 80 19.87 -0.73 -4.11
C VAL A 80 20.40 -2.14 -3.96
N GLY A 81 20.06 -2.80 -2.85
CA GLY A 81 20.42 -4.19 -2.61
C GLY A 81 19.49 -4.81 -1.58
N VAL A 82 18.97 -5.99 -1.89
CA VAL A 82 18.17 -6.80 -0.97
C VAL A 82 18.70 -8.22 -0.94
N ASP A 83 19.14 -8.64 0.23
CA ASP A 83 19.49 -10.01 0.54
C ASP A 83 18.38 -10.59 1.43
N VAL A 84 17.37 -11.19 0.78
CA VAL A 84 16.21 -11.78 1.45
C VAL A 84 16.63 -12.91 2.39
N ALA A 85 17.56 -13.78 1.96
CA ALA A 85 18.04 -14.91 2.75
C ALA A 85 18.76 -14.45 4.03
N ARG A 86 19.61 -13.43 3.93
CA ARG A 86 20.31 -12.86 5.10
C ARG A 86 19.51 -11.76 5.83
N LYS A 87 18.31 -11.44 5.33
CA LYS A 87 17.41 -10.40 5.85
C LYS A 87 18.11 -9.04 5.97
N ARG A 88 18.84 -8.66 4.91
CA ARG A 88 19.59 -7.40 4.83
C ARG A 88 19.13 -6.55 3.65
N VAL A 89 19.04 -5.25 3.87
CA VAL A 89 18.65 -4.27 2.87
C VAL A 89 19.62 -3.09 2.90
N ALA A 90 19.96 -2.57 1.73
CA ALA A 90 20.61 -1.28 1.57
C ALA A 90 19.70 -0.35 0.76
N VAL A 91 19.51 0.87 1.25
CA VAL A 91 18.72 1.91 0.58
C VAL A 91 19.57 3.15 0.31
N THR A 92 19.17 3.91 -0.71
CA THR A 92 19.72 5.22 -1.07
C THR A 92 18.60 6.19 -1.45
N GLU A 93 18.92 7.33 -2.06
CA GLU A 93 17.96 8.33 -2.55
C GLU A 93 16.94 8.73 -1.48
N LEU A 94 17.45 8.95 -0.27
CA LEU A 94 16.65 9.25 0.90
C LEU A 94 15.94 10.60 0.73
N LYS A 95 14.62 10.60 0.89
CA LYS A 95 13.81 11.83 0.79
C LYS A 95 12.68 11.84 1.81
N GLY A 96 12.47 13.01 2.42
CA GLY A 96 11.29 13.27 3.24
C GLY A 96 10.02 13.26 2.37
N VAL A 97 9.00 12.53 2.82
CA VAL A 97 7.70 12.42 2.14
C VAL A 97 6.53 12.88 3.02
N GLY A 98 6.83 13.65 4.07
CA GLY A 98 5.87 14.10 5.06
C GLY A 98 5.45 13.00 6.02
N GLN A 99 4.28 13.19 6.62
CA GLN A 99 3.83 12.41 7.76
C GLN A 99 2.68 11.43 7.43
N SER A 100 2.10 11.51 6.22
CA SER A 100 0.86 10.79 5.87
C SER A 100 1.07 9.31 5.52
N VAL A 101 2.30 8.92 5.18
CA VAL A 101 2.62 7.52 4.85
C VAL A 101 2.46 6.64 6.09
N GLY A 102 1.78 5.50 5.93
CA GLY A 102 1.49 4.58 7.03
C GLY A 102 0.29 4.97 7.91
N ARG A 103 -0.31 6.15 7.76
CA ARG A 103 -1.43 6.63 8.61
C ARG A 103 -2.82 6.17 8.18
N ARG A 104 -2.96 5.06 7.45
CA ARG A 104 -4.29 4.55 7.09
C ARG A 104 -4.99 4.03 8.34
N SER A 105 -6.23 4.44 8.56
CA SER A 105 -7.05 4.00 9.70
C SER A 105 -7.63 2.59 9.54
N SER A 106 -7.56 2.00 8.34
CA SER A 106 -8.04 0.65 8.05
C SER A 106 -7.11 -0.08 7.09
N ILE A 107 -6.96 -1.40 7.33
CA ILE A 107 -6.24 -2.31 6.43
C ILE A 107 -6.98 -2.36 5.10
N ARG A 108 -6.22 -2.30 4.01
CA ARG A 108 -6.73 -2.50 2.65
C ARG A 108 -6.19 -3.81 2.11
N VAL A 109 -7.03 -4.57 1.43
CA VAL A 109 -6.64 -5.80 0.74
C VAL A 109 -6.90 -5.67 -0.74
N GLN A 110 -6.01 -6.22 -1.57
CA GLN A 110 -6.29 -6.42 -2.98
C GLN A 110 -7.05 -7.74 -3.18
N PRO A 111 -8.06 -7.76 -4.07
CA PRO A 111 -8.69 -9.00 -4.48
C PRO A 111 -7.70 -10.01 -5.09
N SER A 112 -7.92 -11.30 -4.82
CA SER A 112 -7.16 -12.40 -5.45
C SER A 112 -7.56 -12.62 -6.91
N ALA A 113 -8.79 -12.25 -7.26
CA ALA A 113 -9.32 -12.26 -8.62
C ALA A 113 -10.02 -10.91 -8.93
N PRO A 114 -10.10 -10.50 -10.21
CA PRO A 114 -10.77 -9.25 -10.57
C PRO A 114 -12.24 -9.22 -10.12
N ILE A 115 -12.63 -8.18 -9.40
CA ILE A 115 -14.04 -7.93 -9.01
C ILE A 115 -14.57 -6.76 -9.85
N ASP A 116 -15.65 -7.01 -10.58
CA ASP A 116 -16.41 -5.98 -11.29
C ASP A 116 -17.15 -5.08 -10.30
N VAL A 117 -17.18 -3.79 -10.62
CA VAL A 117 -17.84 -2.77 -9.82
C VAL A 117 -18.52 -1.76 -10.73
N GLU A 118 -19.71 -1.35 -10.33
CA GLU A 118 -20.42 -0.23 -10.94
C GLU A 118 -20.44 0.95 -9.97
N ILE A 119 -20.10 2.13 -10.49
CA ILE A 119 -20.16 3.39 -9.75
C ILE A 119 -21.16 4.28 -10.47
N TYR A 120 -22.13 4.83 -9.74
CA TYR A 120 -23.18 5.64 -10.37
C TYR A 120 -23.71 6.76 -9.48
N ASP A 121 -24.26 7.78 -10.12
CA ASP A 121 -25.16 8.75 -9.52
C ASP A 121 -26.46 8.78 -10.34
N GLU A 122 -27.30 9.80 -10.14
CA GLU A 122 -28.56 9.94 -10.87
C GLU A 122 -28.38 10.16 -12.39
N ARG A 123 -27.19 10.57 -12.84
CA ARG A 123 -26.93 10.97 -14.23
C ARG A 123 -26.04 9.99 -14.98
N ARG A 124 -25.10 9.35 -14.29
CA ARG A 124 -24.02 8.59 -14.89
C ARG A 124 -23.83 7.26 -14.19
N ARG A 125 -23.47 6.24 -14.96
CA ARG A 125 -23.05 4.91 -14.48
C ARG A 125 -21.79 4.52 -15.22
N ILE A 126 -20.77 4.13 -14.48
CA ILE A 126 -19.50 3.66 -15.06
C ILE A 126 -19.15 2.30 -14.47
N ALA A 127 -18.53 1.47 -15.30
CA ALA A 127 -17.93 0.22 -14.87
C ALA A 127 -16.46 0.41 -14.50
N GLY A 128 -15.97 -0.47 -13.63
CA GLY A 128 -14.56 -0.56 -13.27
C GLY A 128 -14.21 -1.91 -12.65
N LYS A 129 -12.96 -2.01 -12.21
CA LYS A 129 -12.46 -3.15 -11.44
C LYS A 129 -11.99 -2.69 -10.07
N ILE A 130 -12.34 -3.43 -9.03
CA ILE A 130 -11.84 -3.17 -7.68
C ILE A 130 -10.31 -3.31 -7.66
N ALA A 131 -9.64 -2.26 -7.18
CA ALA A 131 -8.21 -2.21 -6.95
C ALA A 131 -7.86 -2.64 -5.52
N ASP A 132 -8.58 -2.13 -4.52
CA ASP A 132 -8.43 -2.50 -3.11
C ASP A 132 -9.71 -2.21 -2.32
N ILE A 133 -9.89 -2.92 -1.20
CA ILE A 133 -11.04 -2.82 -0.31
C ILE A 133 -10.55 -2.67 1.14
N SER A 134 -11.18 -1.77 1.91
CA SER A 134 -11.18 -1.76 3.37
C SER A 134 -12.59 -1.61 3.92
N THR A 135 -12.74 -1.68 5.24
CA THR A 135 -14.02 -1.50 5.95
C THR A 135 -14.71 -0.16 5.69
N ARG A 136 -13.98 0.85 5.19
CA ARG A 136 -14.46 2.22 4.99
C ARG A 136 -14.03 2.83 3.65
N GLY A 137 -13.37 2.07 2.77
CA GLY A 137 -12.95 2.60 1.49
C GLY A 137 -12.76 1.54 0.42
N VAL A 138 -12.93 1.98 -0.83
CA VAL A 138 -12.73 1.14 -2.01
C VAL A 138 -11.92 1.94 -3.03
N GLY A 139 -10.88 1.31 -3.59
CA GLY A 139 -10.19 1.79 -4.78
C GLY A 139 -10.75 1.09 -6.02
N VAL A 140 -10.99 1.83 -7.10
CA VAL A 140 -11.48 1.30 -8.37
C VAL A 140 -10.62 1.81 -9.52
N PHE A 141 -10.24 0.91 -10.42
CA PHE A 141 -9.70 1.27 -11.73
C PHE A 141 -10.80 1.35 -12.77
N THR A 142 -10.80 2.42 -13.56
CA THR A 142 -11.76 2.62 -14.65
C THR A 142 -11.11 3.31 -15.85
N PHE A 143 -11.65 3.03 -17.03
CA PHE A 143 -11.31 3.70 -18.29
C PHE A 143 -12.36 4.76 -18.68
N ALA A 144 -13.31 5.08 -17.80
CA ALA A 144 -14.43 5.97 -18.12
C ALA A 144 -13.98 7.30 -18.76
N ALA A 145 -12.93 7.93 -18.24
CA ALA A 145 -12.47 9.20 -18.80
C ALA A 145 -11.84 9.09 -20.21
N TYR A 146 -11.32 7.92 -20.57
CA TYR A 146 -10.89 7.64 -21.93
C TYR A 146 -12.08 7.39 -22.85
N ILE A 147 -13.10 6.67 -22.38
CA ILE A 147 -14.28 6.28 -23.16
C ILE A 147 -15.19 7.48 -23.42
N TYR A 148 -15.43 8.31 -22.41
CA TYR A 148 -16.39 9.41 -22.46
C TYR A 148 -15.77 10.78 -22.74
N GLY A 149 -14.43 10.89 -22.71
CA GLY A 149 -13.70 12.12 -23.00
C GLY A 149 -13.67 13.14 -21.87
N ASP A 150 -14.29 12.86 -20.72
CA ASP A 150 -14.28 13.70 -19.53
C ASP A 150 -14.12 12.88 -18.24
N GLN A 151 -13.80 13.53 -17.11
CA GLN A 151 -13.83 12.83 -15.83
C GLN A 151 -15.28 12.50 -15.45
N ALA A 152 -15.59 11.20 -15.39
CA ALA A 152 -16.94 10.73 -15.07
C ALA A 152 -17.43 11.16 -13.67
N PHE A 153 -16.53 11.44 -12.72
CA PHE A 153 -16.85 11.99 -11.42
C PHE A 153 -15.79 12.97 -10.97
N GLU A 154 -16.16 13.88 -10.08
CA GLU A 154 -15.26 14.84 -9.44
C GLU A 154 -15.00 14.44 -7.98
N LYS A 155 -13.97 15.03 -7.38
CA LYS A 155 -13.70 14.88 -5.96
C LYS A 155 -14.89 15.40 -5.13
N ASP A 156 -15.12 14.77 -3.99
CA ASP A 156 -16.16 15.07 -3.00
C ASP A 156 -17.59 14.83 -3.51
N LYS A 157 -17.74 14.22 -4.70
CA LYS A 157 -19.03 13.80 -5.25
C LYS A 157 -19.56 12.56 -4.53
N GLU A 158 -20.83 12.63 -4.13
CA GLU A 158 -21.60 11.49 -3.64
C GLU A 158 -21.98 10.54 -4.79
N VAL A 159 -21.80 9.25 -4.55
CA VAL A 159 -22.03 8.17 -5.51
C VAL A 159 -22.57 6.92 -4.80
N TYR A 160 -23.19 6.06 -5.58
CA TYR A 160 -23.50 4.67 -5.22
C TYR A 160 -22.47 3.74 -5.85
N ILE A 161 -22.15 2.66 -5.14
CA ILE A 161 -21.12 1.71 -5.53
C ILE A 161 -21.69 0.30 -5.32
N ASP A 162 -21.72 -0.49 -6.38
CA ASP A 162 -22.27 -1.84 -6.37
C ASP A 162 -21.21 -2.85 -6.82
N PHE A 163 -20.99 -3.88 -6.00
CA PHE A 163 -20.16 -5.03 -6.38
C PHE A 163 -20.51 -6.27 -5.57
N ARG A 164 -20.14 -7.45 -6.07
CA ARG A 164 -20.29 -8.72 -5.36
C ARG A 164 -18.93 -9.16 -4.81
N LEU A 165 -18.88 -9.47 -3.51
CA LEU A 165 -17.70 -10.12 -2.93
C LEU A 165 -17.72 -11.64 -3.19
N PRO A 166 -16.56 -12.30 -3.27
CA PRO A 166 -16.49 -13.76 -3.43
C PRO A 166 -17.17 -14.57 -2.31
N ASN A 167 -17.30 -14.01 -1.11
CA ASN A 167 -17.99 -14.62 0.03
C ASN A 167 -19.48 -14.22 0.14
N ALA A 168 -20.04 -13.55 -0.86
CA ALA A 168 -21.42 -13.08 -0.85
C ALA A 168 -22.17 -13.52 -2.11
N ASP A 169 -23.38 -14.06 -1.92
CA ASP A 169 -24.26 -14.45 -3.04
C ASP A 169 -24.98 -13.25 -3.65
N THR A 170 -25.06 -12.13 -2.93
CA THR A 170 -25.78 -10.92 -3.31
C THR A 170 -24.83 -9.79 -3.73
N ILE A 171 -25.38 -8.83 -4.48
CA ILE A 171 -24.67 -7.57 -4.75
C ILE A 171 -24.72 -6.73 -3.48
N LEU A 172 -23.57 -6.21 -3.09
CA LEU A 172 -23.44 -5.30 -1.97
C LEU A 172 -23.60 -3.87 -2.50
N HIS A 173 -24.45 -3.11 -1.84
CA HIS A 173 -24.79 -1.74 -2.20
C HIS A 173 -24.19 -0.78 -1.17
N PHE A 174 -23.42 0.20 -1.64
CA PHE A 174 -22.79 1.20 -0.78
C PHE A 174 -23.15 2.61 -1.24
N GLN A 175 -23.46 3.47 -0.29
CA GLN A 175 -23.29 4.91 -0.47
C GLN A 175 -21.81 5.26 -0.27
N GLY A 176 -21.31 6.25 -1.00
CA GLY A 176 -19.92 6.66 -0.92
C GLY A 176 -19.65 8.07 -1.44
N VAL A 177 -18.41 8.51 -1.23
CA VAL A 177 -17.90 9.81 -1.71
C VAL A 177 -16.56 9.60 -2.39
N ILE A 178 -16.38 10.22 -3.56
CA ILE A 178 -15.10 10.23 -4.29
C ILE A 178 -14.08 11.05 -3.49
N ALA A 179 -13.13 10.39 -2.85
CA ALA A 179 -12.13 11.05 -2.01
C ALA A 179 -10.88 11.48 -2.81
N ILE A 180 -10.50 10.70 -3.81
CA ILE A 180 -9.32 10.95 -4.64
C ILE A 180 -9.51 10.40 -6.05
N ILE A 181 -8.99 11.14 -7.02
CA ILE A 181 -8.89 10.72 -8.42
C ILE A 181 -7.41 10.78 -8.80
N SER A 182 -6.86 9.69 -9.32
CA SER A 182 -5.46 9.62 -9.74
C SER A 182 -5.38 9.05 -11.15
N ALA A 183 -4.84 9.83 -12.08
CA ALA A 183 -4.59 9.39 -13.44
C ALA A 183 -3.29 8.58 -13.50
N GLN A 184 -3.34 7.39 -14.10
CA GLN A 184 -2.14 6.67 -14.52
C GLN A 184 -1.75 7.13 -15.92
N LYS A 185 -0.79 8.06 -15.97
CA LYS A 185 -0.38 8.77 -17.19
C LYS A 185 -0.02 7.86 -18.37
N ALA A 186 0.39 6.61 -18.12
CA ALA A 186 0.80 5.66 -19.15
C ALA A 186 -0.33 4.75 -19.69
N THR A 187 -1.46 4.63 -19.00
CA THR A 187 -2.47 3.59 -19.29
C THR A 187 -3.86 4.13 -19.62
N PHE A 188 -4.04 5.46 -19.64
CA PHE A 188 -5.35 6.12 -19.69
C PHE A 188 -6.33 5.69 -18.58
N MET A 189 -5.84 4.91 -17.62
CA MET A 189 -6.60 4.35 -16.52
C MET A 189 -6.65 5.35 -15.38
N HIS A 190 -7.84 5.55 -14.83
CA HIS A 190 -8.04 6.36 -13.64
C HIS A 190 -8.25 5.45 -12.44
N ARG A 191 -7.64 5.80 -11.32
CA ARG A 191 -7.95 5.22 -10.02
C ARG A 191 -8.84 6.17 -9.24
N LEU A 192 -10.05 5.71 -8.93
CA LEU A 192 -10.99 6.38 -8.04
C LEU A 192 -10.82 5.77 -6.66
N GLY A 193 -10.42 6.58 -5.68
CA GLY A 193 -10.47 6.20 -4.27
C GLY A 193 -11.72 6.77 -3.64
N MET A 194 -12.57 5.91 -3.11
CA MET A 194 -13.85 6.27 -2.52
C MET A 194 -13.87 5.93 -1.03
N LYS A 195 -14.50 6.79 -0.24
CA LYS A 195 -14.97 6.44 1.09
C LYS A 195 -16.33 5.76 0.94
N ILE A 196 -16.53 4.64 1.61
CA ILE A 196 -17.80 3.91 1.62
C ILE A 196 -18.43 3.91 3.01
N PHE A 197 -19.75 3.79 3.05
CA PHE A 197 -20.54 3.75 4.28
C PHE A 197 -21.36 2.46 4.30
N PRO A 198 -20.76 1.31 4.69
CA PRO A 198 -21.48 0.05 4.78
C PRO A 198 -22.55 0.12 5.87
N THR A 199 -23.66 -0.58 5.66
CA THR A 199 -24.69 -0.81 6.68
C THR A 199 -24.21 -1.86 7.69
N SER A 200 -24.92 -1.97 8.83
CA SER A 200 -24.66 -3.01 9.83
C SER A 200 -24.82 -4.44 9.29
N GLU A 201 -25.56 -4.62 8.21
CA GLU A 201 -25.74 -5.91 7.52
C GLU A 201 -24.54 -6.26 6.64
N VAL A 202 -23.97 -5.28 5.94
CA VAL A 202 -22.87 -5.49 4.99
C VAL A 202 -21.50 -5.48 5.67
N GLU A 203 -21.34 -4.75 6.78
CA GLU A 203 -20.06 -4.62 7.49
C GLU A 203 -19.43 -5.97 7.90
N PRO A 204 -20.18 -6.97 8.41
CA PRO A 204 -19.63 -8.30 8.70
C PRO A 204 -19.08 -9.04 7.47
N LEU A 205 -19.79 -9.00 6.34
CA LEU A 205 -19.37 -9.66 5.09
C LEU A 205 -18.07 -9.05 4.55
N LEU A 206 -17.97 -7.72 4.63
CA LEU A 206 -16.78 -6.97 4.23
C LEU A 206 -15.59 -7.29 5.13
N GLN A 207 -15.81 -7.37 6.45
CA GLN A 207 -14.77 -7.70 7.42
C GLN A 207 -14.25 -9.14 7.22
N GLU A 208 -15.16 -10.11 7.06
CA GLU A 208 -14.80 -11.50 6.79
C GLU A 208 -13.94 -11.64 5.53
N TYR A 209 -14.34 -10.99 4.43
CA TYR A 209 -13.55 -10.99 3.20
C TYR A 209 -12.15 -10.38 3.39
N ILE A 210 -12.05 -9.28 4.14
CA ILE A 210 -10.77 -8.63 4.45
C ILE A 210 -9.87 -9.56 5.27
N ASP A 211 -10.43 -10.23 6.27
CA ASP A 211 -9.68 -11.15 7.12
C ASP A 211 -9.22 -12.41 6.36
N GLN A 212 -10.09 -12.96 5.50
CA GLN A 212 -9.73 -14.04 4.60
C GLN A 212 -8.57 -13.62 3.67
N ARG A 213 -8.71 -12.50 2.96
CA ARG A 213 -7.65 -12.02 2.05
C ARG A 213 -6.35 -11.69 2.77
N LYS A 214 -6.41 -11.19 4.01
CA LYS A 214 -5.23 -10.98 4.86
C LYS A 214 -4.50 -12.30 5.11
N ASN A 215 -5.22 -13.34 5.52
CA ASN A 215 -4.62 -14.65 5.80
C ASN A 215 -3.98 -15.25 4.54
N GLU A 216 -4.70 -15.20 3.41
CA GLU A 216 -4.19 -15.65 2.12
C GLU A 216 -2.93 -14.88 1.70
N THR A 217 -2.94 -13.54 1.81
CA THR A 217 -1.80 -12.69 1.47
C THR A 217 -0.58 -12.98 2.34
N MET A 218 -0.77 -13.27 3.63
CA MET A 218 0.32 -13.65 4.53
C MET A 218 0.91 -15.02 4.20
N LEU A 219 0.08 -15.99 3.80
CA LEU A 219 0.55 -17.29 3.32
C LEU A 219 1.33 -17.15 2.01
N GLU A 220 0.82 -16.36 1.07
CA GLU A 220 1.52 -16.04 -0.18
C GLU A 220 2.90 -15.43 0.11
N LEU A 221 2.96 -14.45 1.02
CA LEU A 221 4.21 -13.77 1.38
C LEU A 221 5.24 -14.71 2.00
N LYS A 222 4.79 -15.64 2.86
CA LYS A 222 5.64 -16.69 3.42
C LYS A 222 6.22 -17.59 2.33
N LEU A 223 5.41 -18.04 1.38
CA LEU A 223 5.87 -18.89 0.27
C LEU A 223 6.87 -18.15 -0.63
N VAL A 224 6.64 -16.86 -0.91
CA VAL A 224 7.59 -16.04 -1.67
C VAL A 224 8.92 -15.90 -0.92
N TYR A 225 8.89 -15.66 0.39
CA TYR A 225 10.10 -15.61 1.21
C TYR A 225 10.90 -16.92 1.15
N GLU A 226 10.23 -18.07 1.31
CA GLU A 226 10.86 -19.38 1.23
C GLU A 226 11.50 -19.62 -0.14
N SER A 227 10.81 -19.23 -1.22
CA SER A 227 11.33 -19.35 -2.59
C SER A 227 12.56 -18.46 -2.83
N MET A 228 12.48 -17.18 -2.45
CA MET A 228 13.57 -16.21 -2.64
C MET A 228 14.80 -16.57 -1.80
N SER A 229 14.60 -17.18 -0.63
CA SER A 229 15.70 -17.57 0.26
C SER A 229 16.49 -18.78 -0.25
N ARG A 230 15.84 -19.70 -0.97
CA ARG A 230 16.50 -20.89 -1.56
C ARG A 230 17.33 -20.54 -2.79
N GLN A 231 16.83 -19.66 -3.67
CA GLN A 231 17.51 -19.28 -4.92
C GLN A 231 18.88 -18.61 -4.76
N LYS A 232 19.22 -18.13 -3.55
CA LYS A 232 20.54 -17.53 -3.24
C LYS A 232 21.49 -18.47 -2.48
N ALA A 233 21.03 -19.66 -2.11
CA ALA A 233 21.84 -20.67 -1.43
C ALA A 233 22.52 -21.66 -2.41
N GLU A 234 22.13 -21.59 -3.69
CA GLU A 234 22.73 -22.29 -4.84
C GLU A 234 23.65 -21.33 -5.62
#